data_AF-A0A8B8E169-F1
#
_entry.id   AF-A0A8B8E169-F1
#
_cell.length_a   1.000
_cell.length_b   1.000
_cell.length_c   1.000
_cell.angle_alpha   90.00
_cell.angle_beta   90.00
_cell.angle_gamma   90.00
#
_symmetry.space_group_name_H-M   'P 1'
#
loop_
_entity.id
_entity.type
_entity.pdbx_description
1 polymer ?
#
loop_
_entity_poly.entity_id
_entity_poly.type
_entity_poly.pdbx_seq_one_letter_code
_entity_poly.pdbx_strand_id
1 'polypeptide(L)'
;MTSEKQMRQDPAYRCLQNLRGLVEKENVSAGIIAEVDKAMDLLKARNDFCEQQTTRPSQDLQQLMKSTLQHDWQKAHDQGQLDRIPSTMMMSGNLEVQFFRTLASLGNVKRVLELGLFTGCSALALAESLPEDGKVISCEIDPYNANLARSFLDKAAAGKKVEILNAPAQESMERLAQKKQQFDLIFLDADKPSYVQYYKMIFELGLLAPKGTILVDNALFFGDPYTKERFTGKVGDGITQFNEVVKDDNTVHKVLLPIRDGIMIIRRKEDVD
;
A
#
# COMPACT_ATOMS: atom_id res chain seq x y z
N MET A 1 -13.37 -8.60 -13.43
CA MET A 1 -13.91 -8.97 -12.10
C MET A 1 -13.15 -8.32 -10.94
N THR A 2 -11.86 -8.01 -11.07
CA THR A 2 -11.07 -7.33 -10.04
C THR A 2 -11.41 -5.84 -9.87
N SER A 3 -11.73 -5.12 -10.95
CA SER A 3 -11.91 -3.67 -10.87
C SER A 3 -13.20 -3.23 -10.18
N GLU A 4 -14.32 -3.93 -10.34
CA GLU A 4 -15.57 -3.55 -9.67
C GLU A 4 -15.48 -3.69 -8.14
N LYS A 5 -14.77 -4.72 -7.64
CA LYS A 5 -14.49 -4.87 -6.21
C LYS A 5 -13.58 -3.76 -5.67
N GLN A 6 -12.60 -3.33 -6.46
CA GLN A 6 -11.72 -2.21 -6.13
C GLN A 6 -12.49 -0.89 -6.11
N MET A 7 -13.36 -0.64 -7.09
CA MET A 7 -14.20 0.57 -7.12
C MET A 7 -15.13 0.69 -5.92
N ARG A 8 -15.58 -0.42 -5.31
CA ARG A 8 -16.40 -0.37 -4.09
C ARG A 8 -15.63 0.13 -2.86
N GLN A 9 -14.30 0.19 -2.92
CA GLN A 9 -13.51 0.83 -1.86
C GLN A 9 -13.46 2.34 -2.00
N ASP A 10 -13.60 2.85 -3.22
CA ASP A 10 -13.64 4.28 -3.48
C ASP A 10 -14.92 4.89 -2.88
N PRO A 11 -14.80 5.79 -1.88
CA PRO A 11 -15.93 6.42 -1.23
C PRO A 11 -16.78 7.26 -2.19
N ALA A 12 -16.18 7.92 -3.18
CA ALA A 12 -16.93 8.69 -4.17
C ALA A 12 -17.82 7.77 -5.01
N TYR A 13 -17.29 6.60 -5.41
CA TYR A 13 -18.07 5.61 -6.13
C TYR A 13 -19.22 5.05 -5.27
N ARG A 14 -18.98 4.75 -3.99
CA ARG A 14 -20.05 4.33 -3.06
C ARG A 14 -21.13 5.39 -2.89
N CYS A 15 -20.74 6.66 -2.75
CA CYS A 15 -21.68 7.78 -2.66
C CYS A 15 -22.55 7.88 -3.92
N LEU A 16 -21.96 7.72 -5.10
CA LEU A 16 -22.72 7.70 -6.36
C LEU A 16 -23.64 6.48 -6.46
N GLN A 17 -23.21 5.29 -6.01
CA GLN A 17 -24.08 4.11 -5.94
C GLN A 17 -25.30 4.33 -5.04
N ASN A 18 -25.08 4.92 -3.85
CA ASN A 18 -26.16 5.26 -2.93
C ASN A 18 -27.11 6.29 -3.55
N LEU A 19 -26.56 7.36 -4.14
CA LEU A 19 -27.34 8.37 -4.86
C LEU A 19 -28.15 7.73 -5.99
N ARG A 20 -27.54 6.82 -6.75
CA ARG A 20 -28.18 6.13 -7.87
C ARG A 20 -29.42 5.34 -7.44
N GLY A 21 -29.35 4.69 -6.28
CA GLY A 21 -30.50 3.98 -5.68
C GLY A 21 -31.56 4.93 -5.09
N LEU A 22 -31.17 6.11 -4.61
CA LEU A 22 -32.12 7.12 -4.13
C LEU A 22 -32.90 7.75 -5.30
N VAL A 23 -32.22 8.16 -6.37
CA VAL A 23 -32.89 8.78 -7.53
C VAL A 23 -33.87 7.83 -8.22
N GLU A 24 -33.60 6.52 -8.18
CA GLU A 24 -34.50 5.47 -8.66
C GLU A 24 -35.78 5.38 -7.82
N LYS A 25 -35.67 5.46 -6.50
CA LYS A 25 -36.81 5.37 -5.57
C LYS A 25 -37.69 6.61 -5.62
N GLU A 26 -37.10 7.78 -5.83
CA GLU A 26 -37.78 9.08 -5.83
C GLU A 26 -38.37 9.46 -7.21
N ASN A 27 -38.38 8.54 -8.19
CA ASN A 27 -38.88 8.77 -9.56
C ASN A 27 -38.31 10.03 -10.22
N VAL A 28 -37.02 10.30 -10.00
CA VAL A 28 -36.33 11.46 -10.54
C VAL A 28 -36.22 11.32 -12.08
N SER A 29 -36.17 12.46 -12.79
CA SER A 29 -36.12 12.46 -14.27
C SER A 29 -34.98 11.59 -14.83
N ALA A 30 -35.25 10.92 -15.96
CA ALA A 30 -34.28 10.05 -16.63
C ALA A 30 -32.95 10.75 -16.99
N GLY A 31 -32.98 12.06 -17.24
CA GLY A 31 -31.77 12.84 -17.51
C GLY A 31 -30.82 12.91 -16.31
N ILE A 32 -31.35 13.03 -15.09
CA ILE A 32 -30.54 13.04 -13.85
C ILE A 32 -29.96 11.66 -13.60
N ILE A 33 -30.76 10.61 -13.77
CA ILE A 33 -30.29 9.22 -13.67
C ILE A 33 -29.11 8.98 -14.61
N ALA A 34 -29.23 9.42 -15.87
CA ALA A 34 -28.17 9.28 -16.87
C ALA A 34 -26.88 10.03 -16.50
N GLU A 35 -26.96 11.21 -15.89
CA GLU A 35 -25.76 11.92 -15.43
C GLU A 35 -25.09 11.24 -14.22
N VAL A 36 -25.86 10.63 -13.30
CA VAL A 36 -25.29 9.81 -12.21
C VAL A 36 -24.57 8.58 -12.77
N ASP A 37 -25.21 7.86 -13.69
CA ASP A 37 -24.62 6.69 -14.34
C ASP A 37 -23.33 7.06 -15.09
N LYS A 38 -23.36 8.17 -15.84
CA LYS A 38 -22.18 8.71 -16.53
C LYS A 38 -21.03 9.05 -15.57
N ALA A 39 -21.31 9.63 -14.41
CA ALA A 39 -20.29 9.93 -13.41
C ALA A 39 -19.64 8.65 -12.86
N MET A 40 -20.45 7.63 -12.56
CA MET A 40 -19.96 6.32 -12.13
C MET A 40 -19.13 5.63 -13.23
N ASP A 41 -19.59 5.69 -14.47
CA ASP A 41 -18.90 5.13 -15.63
C ASP A 41 -17.55 5.79 -15.84
N LEU A 42 -17.46 7.13 -15.71
CA LEU A 42 -16.19 7.85 -15.84
C LEU A 42 -15.17 7.44 -14.78
N LEU A 43 -15.59 7.29 -13.52
CA LEU A 43 -14.71 6.83 -12.44
C LEU A 43 -14.18 5.42 -12.72
N LYS A 44 -15.07 4.50 -13.08
CA LYS A 44 -14.73 3.12 -13.40
C LYS A 44 -13.84 3.03 -14.63
N ALA A 45 -14.19 3.74 -15.71
CA ALA A 45 -13.46 3.74 -16.97
C ALA A 45 -12.03 4.27 -16.79
N ARG A 46 -11.83 5.33 -16.01
CA ARG A 46 -10.49 5.86 -15.70
C ARG A 46 -9.64 4.80 -14.99
N ASN A 47 -10.17 4.17 -13.94
CA ASN A 47 -9.44 3.15 -13.19
C ASN A 47 -9.13 1.92 -14.06
N ASP A 48 -10.14 1.41 -14.78
CA ASP A 48 -9.99 0.28 -15.69
C ASP A 48 -8.98 0.57 -16.79
N PHE A 49 -9.01 1.76 -17.38
CA PHE A 49 -8.08 2.15 -18.43
C PHE A 49 -6.65 2.20 -17.91
N CYS A 50 -6.40 2.83 -16.75
CA CYS A 50 -5.07 2.83 -16.14
C CYS A 50 -4.55 1.41 -15.88
N GLU A 51 -5.37 0.52 -15.31
CA GLU A 51 -4.99 -0.87 -15.06
C GLU A 51 -4.71 -1.65 -16.36
N GLN A 52 -5.51 -1.44 -17.41
CA GLN A 52 -5.33 -2.09 -18.71
C GLN A 52 -4.08 -1.61 -19.47
N GLN A 53 -3.75 -0.32 -19.34
CA GLN A 53 -2.56 0.27 -19.96
C GLN A 53 -1.29 0.02 -19.13
N THR A 54 -1.42 -0.44 -17.89
CA THR A 54 -0.29 -0.78 -17.03
C THR A 54 0.25 -2.16 -17.38
N THR A 55 1.59 -2.29 -17.41
CA THR A 55 2.27 -3.57 -17.62
C THR A 55 1.75 -4.63 -16.64
N ARG A 56 1.51 -5.85 -17.15
CA ARG A 56 1.04 -6.96 -16.31
C ARG A 56 2.12 -7.38 -15.30
N PRO A 57 1.74 -7.91 -14.12
CA PRO A 57 2.71 -8.47 -13.19
C PRO A 57 3.42 -9.69 -13.80
N SER A 58 4.58 -10.08 -13.23
CA SER A 58 5.23 -11.35 -13.57
C SER A 58 4.29 -12.54 -13.33
N GLN A 59 4.62 -13.71 -13.89
CA GLN A 59 3.84 -14.93 -13.63
C GLN A 59 3.86 -15.30 -12.14
N ASP A 60 5.00 -15.15 -11.48
CA ASP A 60 5.19 -15.41 -10.05
C ASP A 60 4.30 -14.49 -9.20
N LEU A 61 4.31 -13.19 -9.50
CA LEU A 61 3.49 -12.22 -8.78
C LEU A 61 1.99 -12.42 -9.05
N GLN A 62 1.58 -12.74 -10.29
CA GLN A 62 0.20 -13.12 -10.60
C GLN A 62 -0.23 -14.37 -9.82
N GLN A 63 0.66 -15.35 -9.68
CA GLN A 63 0.37 -16.57 -8.93
C GLN A 63 0.25 -16.28 -7.43
N LEU A 64 1.10 -15.42 -6.86
CA LEU A 64 1.00 -14.99 -5.47
C LEU A 64 -0.30 -14.21 -5.21
N MET A 65 -0.66 -13.27 -6.08
CA MET A 65 -1.92 -12.53 -6.00
C MET A 65 -3.13 -13.47 -6.06
N LYS A 66 -3.11 -14.44 -6.97
CA LYS A 66 -4.16 -15.47 -7.07
C LYS A 66 -4.23 -16.32 -5.80
N SER A 67 -3.09 -16.75 -5.26
CA SER A 67 -3.03 -17.52 -4.01
C SER A 67 -3.62 -16.74 -2.83
N THR A 68 -3.34 -15.44 -2.73
CA THR A 68 -3.94 -14.55 -1.72
C THR A 68 -5.46 -14.49 -1.84
N LEU A 69 -5.98 -14.33 -3.06
CA LEU A 69 -7.42 -14.24 -3.33
C LEU A 69 -8.18 -15.55 -3.09
N GLN A 70 -7.51 -16.70 -3.25
CA GLN A 70 -8.10 -18.03 -3.13
C GLN A 70 -7.87 -18.68 -1.76
N HIS A 71 -7.05 -18.07 -0.91
CA HIS A 71 -6.77 -18.57 0.42
C HIS A 71 -8.03 -18.57 1.29
N ASP A 72 -8.23 -19.63 2.06
CA ASP A 72 -9.40 -19.81 2.92
C ASP A 72 -9.20 -19.07 4.25
N TRP A 73 -9.36 -17.75 4.19
CA TRP A 73 -9.20 -16.85 5.33
C TRP A 73 -10.19 -17.12 6.47
N GLN A 74 -11.40 -17.58 6.13
CA GLN A 74 -12.42 -17.95 7.11
C GLN A 74 -11.96 -19.16 7.90
N LYS A 75 -11.51 -20.22 7.22
CA LYS A 75 -11.00 -21.42 7.88
C LYS A 75 -9.79 -21.13 8.77
N ALA A 76 -8.85 -20.30 8.31
CA ALA A 76 -7.69 -19.91 9.11
C ALA A 76 -8.09 -19.21 10.41
N HIS A 77 -9.07 -18.30 10.33
CA HIS A 77 -9.66 -17.64 11.50
C HIS A 77 -10.41 -18.63 12.41
N ASP A 78 -11.26 -19.50 11.85
CA ASP A 78 -12.04 -20.48 12.62
C ASP A 78 -11.16 -21.51 13.34
N GLN A 79 -9.94 -21.74 12.82
CA GLN A 79 -8.92 -22.58 13.44
C GLN A 79 -8.07 -21.82 14.48
N GLY A 80 -8.36 -20.55 14.76
CA GLY A 80 -7.65 -19.72 15.72
C GLY A 80 -6.24 -19.32 15.29
N GLN A 81 -5.93 -19.38 13.98
CA GLN A 81 -4.62 -19.01 13.45
C GLN A 81 -4.51 -17.51 13.15
N LEU A 82 -5.65 -16.82 13.05
CA LEU A 82 -5.78 -15.39 12.81
C LEU A 82 -6.81 -14.81 13.77
N ASP A 83 -6.53 -13.65 14.37
CA ASP A 83 -7.46 -12.95 15.26
C ASP A 83 -8.69 -12.37 14.54
N ARG A 84 -8.56 -12.12 13.24
CA ARG A 84 -9.63 -11.61 12.38
C ARG A 84 -9.42 -12.06 10.95
N ILE A 85 -10.50 -12.12 10.19
CA ILE A 85 -10.44 -12.38 8.75
C ILE A 85 -9.89 -11.12 8.05
N PRO A 86 -8.71 -11.19 7.42
CA PRO A 86 -8.17 -10.04 6.71
C PRO A 86 -8.96 -9.79 5.42
N SER A 87 -8.99 -8.53 4.99
CA SER A 87 -9.48 -8.20 3.67
C SER A 87 -8.41 -8.49 2.64
N THR A 88 -8.71 -9.28 1.61
CA THR A 88 -7.79 -9.49 0.49
C THR A 88 -7.47 -8.22 -0.29
N MET A 89 -8.22 -7.14 -0.04
CA MET A 89 -7.96 -5.82 -0.58
C MET A 89 -6.78 -5.10 0.11
N MET A 90 -6.22 -5.65 1.19
CA MET A 90 -4.94 -5.19 1.76
C MET A 90 -3.74 -5.51 0.86
N MET A 91 -3.96 -6.27 -0.20
CA MET A 91 -2.94 -6.60 -1.19
C MET A 91 -2.74 -5.43 -2.16
N SER A 92 -1.49 -4.99 -2.35
CA SER A 92 -1.17 -3.98 -3.37
C SER A 92 -1.56 -4.46 -4.77
N GLY A 93 -2.25 -3.59 -5.51
CA GLY A 93 -2.76 -3.91 -6.85
C GLY A 93 -1.71 -3.81 -7.95
N ASN A 94 -2.06 -4.19 -9.20
CA ASN A 94 -1.13 -4.17 -10.33
C ASN A 94 -0.56 -2.75 -10.59
N LEU A 95 -1.41 -1.72 -10.62
CA LEU A 95 -0.96 -0.35 -10.79
C LEU A 95 0.09 0.09 -9.76
N GLU A 96 -0.12 -0.23 -8.48
CA GLU A 96 0.81 0.10 -7.39
C GLU A 96 2.14 -0.64 -7.52
N VAL A 97 2.09 -1.96 -7.70
CA VAL A 97 3.32 -2.75 -7.74
C VAL A 97 4.20 -2.35 -8.93
N GLN A 98 3.61 -1.98 -10.07
CA GLN A 98 4.39 -1.47 -11.21
C GLN A 98 4.95 -0.07 -10.94
N PHE A 99 4.22 0.78 -10.22
CA PHE A 99 4.73 2.07 -9.78
C PHE A 99 5.95 1.89 -8.85
N PHE A 100 5.87 1.01 -7.85
CA PHE A 100 6.97 0.71 -6.93
C PHE A 100 8.20 0.18 -7.66
N ARG A 101 8.02 -0.77 -8.59
CA ARG A 101 9.10 -1.32 -9.42
C ARG A 101 9.77 -0.27 -10.29
N THR A 102 8.99 0.63 -10.87
CA THR A 102 9.51 1.72 -11.71
C THR A 102 10.35 2.67 -10.87
N LEU A 103 9.87 3.04 -9.68
CA LEU A 103 10.64 3.88 -8.75
C LEU A 103 11.92 3.20 -8.27
N ALA A 104 11.86 1.92 -7.90
CA ALA A 104 13.02 1.15 -7.48
C ALA A 104 14.09 1.08 -8.59
N SER A 105 13.65 0.89 -9.84
CA SER A 105 14.52 0.89 -11.01
C SER A 105 15.16 2.26 -11.26
N LEU A 106 14.36 3.34 -11.27
CA LEU A 106 14.87 4.71 -11.47
C LEU A 106 15.84 5.13 -10.37
N GLY A 107 15.60 4.70 -9.14
CA GLY A 107 16.42 4.99 -7.98
C GLY A 107 17.67 4.12 -7.84
N ASN A 108 17.87 3.12 -8.72
CA ASN A 108 18.91 2.09 -8.57
C ASN A 108 18.89 1.42 -7.19
N VAL A 109 17.70 1.16 -6.66
CA VAL A 109 17.48 0.61 -5.31
C VAL A 109 18.10 -0.78 -5.21
N LYS A 110 18.83 -1.03 -4.12
CA LYS A 110 19.37 -2.34 -3.76
C LYS A 110 18.81 -2.88 -2.46
N ARG A 111 18.52 -2.00 -1.50
CA ARG A 111 18.08 -2.38 -0.15
C ARG A 111 16.75 -1.72 0.15
N VAL A 112 15.74 -2.56 0.39
CA VAL A 112 14.39 -2.13 0.75
C VAL A 112 14.09 -2.52 2.19
N LEU A 113 13.54 -1.59 2.96
CA LEU A 113 12.82 -1.91 4.20
C LEU A 113 11.32 -1.73 3.94
N GLU A 114 10.54 -2.76 4.20
CA GLU A 114 9.09 -2.73 4.13
C GLU A 114 8.51 -2.90 5.54
N LEU A 115 7.61 -2.00 5.92
CA LEU A 115 6.86 -2.08 7.18
C LEU A 115 5.43 -2.50 6.83
N GLY A 116 5.14 -3.80 6.97
CA GLY A 116 3.87 -4.43 6.57
C GLY A 116 4.05 -5.37 5.37
N LEU A 117 3.91 -6.68 5.59
CA LEU A 117 4.11 -7.71 4.56
C LEU A 117 2.78 -8.23 3.99
N PHE A 118 1.83 -8.51 4.88
CA PHE A 118 0.63 -9.30 4.59
C PHE A 118 0.99 -10.62 3.87
N THR A 119 0.66 -10.77 2.59
CA THR A 119 0.99 -11.98 1.80
C THR A 119 2.22 -11.82 0.91
N GLY A 120 2.85 -10.64 0.89
CA GLY A 120 4.13 -10.40 0.20
C GLY A 120 4.05 -9.95 -1.26
N CYS A 121 2.92 -9.36 -1.70
CA CYS A 121 2.79 -8.85 -3.08
C CYS A 121 3.77 -7.71 -3.38
N SER A 122 3.76 -6.65 -2.56
CA SER A 122 4.70 -5.51 -2.66
C SER A 122 6.14 -5.97 -2.48
N ALA A 123 6.41 -6.83 -1.49
CA ALA A 123 7.72 -7.42 -1.24
C ALA A 123 8.29 -8.12 -2.48
N LEU A 124 7.51 -9.01 -3.11
CA LEU A 124 7.92 -9.74 -4.30
C LEU A 124 8.11 -8.81 -5.49
N ALA A 125 7.19 -7.87 -5.69
CA ALA A 125 7.27 -6.90 -6.76
C ALA A 125 8.57 -6.08 -6.68
N LEU A 126 8.89 -5.57 -5.49
CA LEU A 126 10.13 -4.85 -5.23
C LEU A 126 11.34 -5.76 -5.45
N ALA A 127 11.38 -6.95 -4.85
CA ALA A 127 12.49 -7.91 -4.99
C ALA A 127 12.84 -8.25 -6.44
N GLU A 128 11.83 -8.39 -7.29
CA GLU A 128 11.98 -8.63 -8.74
C GLU A 128 12.60 -7.43 -9.49
N SER A 129 12.51 -6.20 -8.96
CA SER A 129 13.11 -5.00 -9.55
C SER A 129 14.55 -4.74 -9.09
N LEU A 130 14.99 -5.39 -8.00
CA LEU A 130 16.33 -5.22 -7.45
C LEU A 130 17.37 -6.03 -8.23
N PRO A 131 18.66 -5.62 -8.21
CA PRO A 131 19.75 -6.45 -8.73
C PRO A 131 19.88 -7.79 -7.98
N GLU A 132 20.74 -8.69 -8.46
CA GLU A 132 20.93 -10.02 -7.88
C GLU A 132 21.36 -9.98 -6.41
N ASP A 133 22.23 -9.02 -6.05
CA ASP A 133 22.70 -8.74 -4.69
C ASP A 133 21.70 -7.90 -3.86
N GLY A 134 20.55 -7.56 -4.43
CA GLY A 134 19.52 -6.76 -3.79
C GLY A 134 18.73 -7.54 -2.74
N LYS A 135 18.17 -6.82 -1.76
CA LYS A 135 17.45 -7.40 -0.63
C LYS A 135 16.25 -6.57 -0.22
N VAL A 136 15.15 -7.25 0.06
CA VAL A 136 13.97 -6.70 0.73
C VAL A 136 13.93 -7.26 2.14
N ILE A 137 13.83 -6.40 3.15
CA ILE A 137 13.54 -6.80 4.52
C ILE A 137 12.13 -6.32 4.84
N SER A 138 11.21 -7.23 5.10
CA SER A 138 9.81 -6.90 5.39
C SER A 138 9.43 -7.30 6.81
N CYS A 139 8.73 -6.41 7.52
CA CYS A 139 8.24 -6.64 8.88
C CYS A 139 6.79 -7.14 8.84
N GLU A 140 6.51 -8.23 9.56
CA GLU A 140 5.15 -8.76 9.71
C GLU A 140 4.93 -9.16 11.16
N ILE A 141 3.90 -8.62 11.81
CA ILE A 141 3.64 -8.91 13.21
C ILE A 141 2.94 -10.26 13.39
N ASP A 142 2.07 -10.63 12.45
CA ASP A 142 1.25 -11.83 12.54
C ASP A 142 2.05 -13.08 12.05
N PRO A 143 2.34 -14.06 12.93
CA PRO A 143 3.13 -15.22 12.55
C PRO A 143 2.48 -16.06 11.45
N TYR A 144 1.15 -16.09 11.37
CA TYR A 144 0.45 -16.84 10.34
C TYR A 144 0.68 -16.23 8.95
N ASN A 145 0.48 -14.91 8.81
CA ASN A 145 0.74 -14.16 7.59
C ASN A 145 2.21 -14.23 7.20
N ALA A 146 3.14 -14.11 8.16
CA ALA A 146 4.57 -14.25 7.88
C ALA A 146 4.91 -15.63 7.26
N ASN A 147 4.38 -16.72 7.82
CA ASN A 147 4.58 -18.07 7.30
C ASN A 147 3.87 -18.28 5.94
N LEU A 148 2.66 -17.75 5.79
CA LEU A 148 1.89 -17.84 4.54
C LEU A 148 2.62 -17.09 3.41
N ALA A 149 3.05 -15.85 3.66
CA ALA A 149 3.84 -15.06 2.73
C ALA A 149 5.13 -15.78 2.34
N ARG A 150 5.85 -16.35 3.32
CA ARG A 150 7.05 -17.17 3.03
C ARG A 150 6.74 -18.31 2.06
N SER A 151 5.66 -19.05 2.30
CA SER A 151 5.23 -20.17 1.45
C SER A 151 4.89 -19.74 0.00
N PHE A 152 4.45 -18.49 -0.19
CA PHE A 152 4.18 -17.95 -1.51
C PHE A 152 5.46 -17.45 -2.18
N LEU A 153 6.29 -16.72 -1.44
CA LEU A 153 7.55 -16.15 -1.92
C LEU A 153 8.56 -17.23 -2.34
N ASP A 154 8.60 -18.38 -1.66
CA ASP A 154 9.51 -19.49 -1.99
C ASP A 154 9.27 -20.10 -3.37
N LYS A 155 8.10 -19.85 -3.97
CA LYS A 155 7.76 -20.30 -5.32
C LYS A 155 8.40 -19.43 -6.40
N ALA A 156 8.88 -18.24 -6.05
CA ALA A 156 9.47 -17.27 -6.97
C ALA A 156 10.98 -17.16 -6.74
N ALA A 157 11.76 -17.10 -7.83
CA ALA A 157 13.22 -16.95 -7.71
C ALA A 157 13.61 -15.66 -6.97
N ALA A 158 12.91 -14.55 -7.27
CA ALA A 158 13.10 -13.27 -6.60
C ALA A 158 12.66 -13.28 -5.13
N GLY A 159 11.75 -14.17 -4.73
CA GLY A 159 11.29 -14.28 -3.35
C GLY A 159 12.40 -14.68 -2.37
N LYS A 160 13.51 -15.23 -2.86
CA LYS A 160 14.73 -15.50 -2.07
C LYS A 160 15.44 -14.24 -1.59
N LYS A 161 15.20 -13.09 -2.23
CA LYS A 161 15.74 -11.78 -1.81
C LYS A 161 14.94 -11.17 -0.66
N VAL A 162 13.78 -11.73 -0.31
CA VAL A 162 12.91 -11.22 0.75
C VAL A 162 13.25 -11.93 2.08
N GLU A 163 13.75 -11.17 3.04
CA GLU A 163 13.85 -11.56 4.45
C GLU A 163 12.60 -11.07 5.19
N ILE A 164 11.98 -11.97 5.97
CA ILE A 164 10.81 -11.64 6.78
C ILE A 164 11.24 -11.55 8.24
N LEU A 165 11.01 -10.40 8.86
CA LEU A 165 11.15 -10.20 10.29
C LEU A 165 9.78 -10.34 10.94
N ASN A 166 9.53 -11.50 11.57
CA ASN A 166 8.30 -11.70 12.33
C ASN A 166 8.41 -11.07 13.73
N ALA A 167 8.16 -9.76 13.80
CA ALA A 167 8.20 -8.95 15.01
C ALA A 167 7.46 -7.62 14.77
N PRO A 168 7.08 -6.87 15.82
CA PRO A 168 6.61 -5.49 15.67
C PRO A 168 7.59 -4.66 14.83
N ALA A 169 7.06 -3.78 13.97
CA ALA A 169 7.89 -2.96 13.08
C ALA A 169 8.89 -2.08 13.84
N GLN A 170 8.49 -1.52 14.98
CA GLN A 170 9.34 -0.68 15.83
C GLN A 170 10.58 -1.44 16.33
N GLU A 171 10.37 -2.63 16.88
CA GLU A 171 11.45 -3.51 17.34
C GLU A 171 12.36 -3.94 16.18
N SER A 172 11.79 -4.25 15.02
CA SER A 172 12.57 -4.59 13.82
C SER A 172 13.45 -3.43 13.38
N MET A 173 12.92 -2.20 13.35
CA MET A 173 13.66 -0.99 13.01
C MET A 173 14.85 -0.76 13.95
N GLU A 174 14.65 -0.91 15.27
CA GLU A 174 15.72 -0.78 16.27
C GLU A 174 16.82 -1.83 16.07
N ARG A 175 16.45 -3.09 15.87
CA ARG A 175 17.41 -4.19 15.59
C ARG A 175 18.21 -3.94 14.32
N LEU A 176 17.58 -3.39 13.28
CA LEU A 176 18.26 -3.04 12.03
C LEU A 176 19.22 -1.86 12.21
N ALA A 177 18.82 -0.86 13.00
CA ALA A 177 19.65 0.29 13.34
C ALA A 177 20.89 -0.10 14.16
N GLN A 178 20.75 -1.02 15.13
CA GLN A 178 21.88 -1.58 15.89
C GLN A 178 22.90 -2.28 14.99
N LYS A 179 22.43 -2.89 13.90
CA LYS A 179 23.27 -3.49 12.85
C LYS A 179 23.78 -2.47 11.82
N LYS A 180 23.53 -1.17 12.04
CA LYS A 180 23.89 -0.05 11.15
C LYS A 180 23.39 -0.26 9.72
N GLN A 181 22.21 -0.86 9.57
CA GLN A 181 21.60 -1.04 8.26
C GLN A 181 20.99 0.26 7.78
N GLN A 182 21.13 0.53 6.47
CA GLN A 182 20.46 1.62 5.78
C GLN A 182 19.78 1.08 4.53
N PHE A 183 18.77 1.80 4.07
CA PHE A 183 17.89 1.38 2.99
C PHE A 183 17.74 2.49 1.96
N ASP A 184 17.84 2.11 0.68
CA ASP A 184 17.67 3.03 -0.45
C ASP A 184 16.18 3.35 -0.67
N LEU A 185 15.31 2.42 -0.26
CA LEU A 185 13.87 2.57 -0.28
C LEU A 185 13.26 2.06 1.04
N ILE A 186 12.39 2.84 1.65
CA ILE A 186 11.57 2.41 2.78
C ILE A 186 10.10 2.50 2.38
N PHE A 187 9.38 1.39 2.39
CA PHE A 187 7.96 1.32 2.10
C PHE A 187 7.17 1.18 3.41
N LEU A 188 6.30 2.13 3.70
CA LEU A 188 5.46 2.20 4.89
C LEU A 188 4.02 1.85 4.52
N ASP A 189 3.60 0.63 4.83
CA ASP A 189 2.23 0.14 4.68
C ASP A 189 1.82 -0.73 5.90
N ALA A 190 1.90 -0.12 7.07
CA ALA A 190 1.61 -0.76 8.35
C ALA A 190 0.31 -0.24 8.98
N ASP A 191 0.24 -0.28 10.30
CA ASP A 191 -0.84 0.31 11.06
C ASP A 191 -0.77 1.85 11.00
N LYS A 192 -1.80 2.45 10.41
CA LYS A 192 -1.88 3.90 10.17
C LYS A 192 -1.76 4.78 11.43
N PRO A 193 -2.25 4.37 12.62
CA PRO A 193 -2.06 5.15 13.85
C PRO A 193 -0.59 5.38 14.22
N SER A 194 0.31 4.47 13.81
CA SER A 194 1.73 4.55 14.14
C SER A 194 2.58 5.21 13.04
N TYR A 195 1.98 5.68 11.94
CA TYR A 195 2.71 6.27 10.80
C TYR A 195 3.63 7.43 11.21
N VAL A 196 3.16 8.34 12.07
CA VAL A 196 4.00 9.45 12.60
C VAL A 196 5.22 8.91 13.34
N GLN A 197 5.03 7.85 14.13
CA GLN A 197 6.12 7.25 14.89
C GLN A 197 7.14 6.58 13.96
N TYR A 198 6.68 5.76 13.02
CA TYR A 198 7.56 5.11 12.04
C TYR A 198 8.35 6.12 11.22
N TYR A 199 7.69 7.18 10.75
CA TYR A 199 8.32 8.27 10.02
C TYR A 199 9.46 8.91 10.81
N LYS A 200 9.23 9.28 12.07
CA LYS A 200 10.27 9.84 12.95
C LYS A 200 11.41 8.85 13.17
N MET A 201 11.08 7.60 13.49
CA MET A 201 12.06 6.54 13.74
C MET A 201 12.97 6.30 12.52
N ILE A 202 12.47 6.40 11.29
CA ILE A 202 13.30 6.26 10.08
C ILE A 202 14.48 7.24 10.09
N PHE A 203 14.25 8.50 10.48
CA PHE A 203 15.29 9.52 10.53
C PHE A 203 16.13 9.42 11.81
N GLU A 204 15.49 9.27 12.98
CA GLU A 204 16.16 9.18 14.28
C GLU A 204 17.13 8.00 14.36
N LEU A 205 16.76 6.86 13.78
CA LEU A 205 17.58 5.65 13.74
C LEU A 205 18.54 5.62 12.54
N GLY A 206 18.52 6.63 11.67
CA GLY A 206 19.41 6.71 10.51
C GLY A 206 19.20 5.61 9.47
N LEU A 207 17.99 5.07 9.36
CA LEU A 207 17.66 3.93 8.49
C LEU A 207 17.57 4.31 7.01
N LEU A 208 17.26 5.57 6.69
CA LEU A 208 17.23 6.04 5.31
C LEU A 208 18.64 6.35 4.81
N ALA A 209 19.10 5.62 3.79
CA ALA A 209 20.38 5.85 3.15
C ALA A 209 20.45 7.25 2.50
N PRO A 210 21.66 7.80 2.22
CA PRO A 210 21.81 8.98 1.38
C PRO A 210 21.10 8.77 0.04
N LYS A 211 20.39 9.79 -0.47
CA LYS A 211 19.54 9.70 -1.67
C LYS A 211 18.36 8.74 -1.56
N GLY A 212 18.12 8.15 -0.38
CA GLY A 212 17.03 7.23 -0.14
C GLY A 212 15.66 7.85 -0.33
N THR A 213 14.67 6.99 -0.55
CA THR A 213 13.26 7.38 -0.72
C THR A 213 12.38 6.66 0.30
N ILE A 214 11.42 7.37 0.86
CA ILE A 214 10.33 6.76 1.66
C ILE A 214 9.07 6.81 0.79
N LEU A 215 8.40 5.67 0.66
CA LEU A 215 7.07 5.54 0.08
C LEU A 215 6.09 5.23 1.19
N VAL A 216 4.97 5.94 1.24
CA VAL A 216 3.93 5.73 2.24
C VAL A 216 2.62 5.44 1.54
N ASP A 217 2.05 4.28 1.84
CA ASP A 217 0.80 3.84 1.24
C ASP A 217 -0.43 4.35 1.98
N ASN A 218 -1.53 4.46 1.24
CA ASN A 218 -2.84 4.97 1.66
C ASN A 218 -2.79 6.35 2.36
N ALA A 219 -1.81 7.18 2.00
CA ALA A 219 -1.61 8.51 2.57
C ALA A 219 -2.73 9.49 2.19
N LEU A 220 -3.42 9.31 1.06
CA LEU A 220 -4.60 10.13 0.72
C LEU A 220 -5.88 9.54 1.35
N PHE A 221 -5.92 8.22 1.55
CA PHE A 221 -7.09 7.43 1.94
C PHE A 221 -8.33 7.80 1.13
N PHE A 222 -8.18 7.87 -0.21
CA PHE A 222 -9.18 8.36 -1.17
C PHE A 222 -9.69 9.80 -0.96
N GLY A 223 -9.12 10.54 -0.01
CA GLY A 223 -9.53 11.89 0.34
C GLY A 223 -10.59 11.95 1.45
N ASP A 224 -11.07 10.80 1.91
CA ASP A 224 -12.13 10.66 2.92
C ASP A 224 -11.85 11.44 4.23
N PRO A 225 -10.62 11.39 4.80
CA PRO A 225 -10.29 12.15 6.01
C PRO A 225 -10.39 13.68 5.86
N TYR A 226 -10.38 14.21 4.63
CA TYR A 226 -10.39 15.65 4.35
C TYR A 226 -11.76 16.18 3.93
N THR A 227 -12.79 15.34 3.92
CA THR A 227 -14.17 15.76 3.65
C THR A 227 -14.75 16.55 4.83
N LYS A 228 -15.92 17.18 4.65
CA LYS A 228 -16.62 17.87 5.75
C LYS A 228 -17.05 16.92 6.86
N GLU A 229 -17.51 15.73 6.50
CA GLU A 229 -17.94 14.70 7.47
C GLU A 229 -16.75 14.06 8.17
N ARG A 230 -15.58 14.04 7.50
CA ARG A 230 -14.31 13.44 7.92
C ARG A 230 -14.42 11.96 8.24
N PHE A 231 -13.60 11.14 7.60
CA PHE A 231 -13.36 9.79 8.10
C PHE A 231 -12.51 9.85 9.36
N THR A 232 -13.11 9.60 10.52
CA THR A 232 -12.50 9.72 11.85
C THR A 232 -12.23 8.38 12.51
N GLY A 233 -11.55 8.40 13.67
CA GLY A 233 -11.17 7.22 14.43
C GLY A 233 -9.71 6.84 14.15
N LYS A 234 -9.18 5.84 14.85
CA LYS A 234 -7.72 5.56 14.90
C LYS A 234 -7.02 5.61 13.53
N VAL A 235 -7.63 5.04 12.49
CA VAL A 235 -7.07 5.06 11.12
C VAL A 235 -7.13 6.46 10.50
N GLY A 236 -8.31 7.07 10.42
CA GLY A 236 -8.49 8.38 9.80
C GLY A 236 -7.73 9.50 10.52
N ASP A 237 -7.73 9.47 11.85
CA ASP A 237 -7.00 10.41 12.70
C ASP A 237 -5.49 10.23 12.52
N GLY A 238 -5.00 8.98 12.48
CA GLY A 238 -3.59 8.67 12.25
C GLY A 238 -3.07 9.14 10.89
N ILE A 239 -3.85 8.95 9.82
CA ILE A 239 -3.51 9.43 8.48
C ILE A 239 -3.50 10.95 8.43
N THR A 240 -4.52 11.60 8.99
CA THR A 240 -4.61 13.06 9.02
C THR A 240 -3.42 13.65 9.78
N GLN A 241 -3.12 13.11 10.96
CA GLN A 241 -1.98 13.56 11.77
C GLN A 241 -0.64 13.32 11.05
N PHE A 242 -0.46 12.17 10.40
CA PHE A 242 0.74 11.88 9.62
C PHE A 242 0.95 12.91 8.51
N ASN A 243 -0.09 13.20 7.73
CA ASN A 243 0.02 14.15 6.63
C ASN A 243 0.25 15.59 7.09
N GLU A 244 -0.32 16.00 8.23
CA GLU A 244 -0.02 17.30 8.85
C GLU A 244 1.46 17.38 9.28
N VAL A 245 1.95 16.36 9.98
CA VAL A 245 3.37 16.28 10.40
C VAL A 245 4.31 16.37 9.19
N VAL A 246 4.08 15.55 8.17
CA VAL A 246 4.96 15.53 6.99
C VAL A 246 4.83 16.83 6.19
N LYS A 247 3.64 17.42 6.09
CA LYS A 247 3.42 18.73 5.43
C LYS A 247 4.24 19.83 6.09
N ASP A 248 4.31 19.87 7.41
CA ASP A 248 5.01 20.92 8.16
C ASP A 248 6.52 20.66 8.30
N ASP A 249 6.99 19.45 7.97
CA ASP A 249 8.42 19.13 7.95
C ASP A 249 9.13 19.77 6.74
N ASN A 250 9.87 20.85 7.00
CA ASN A 250 10.63 21.58 5.99
C ASN A 250 12.01 20.96 5.65
N THR A 251 12.38 19.86 6.30
CA THR A 251 13.65 19.13 6.06
C THR A 251 13.52 18.09 4.95
N VAL A 252 12.28 17.81 4.50
CA VAL A 252 11.98 16.84 3.45
C VAL A 252 11.34 17.48 2.23
N HIS A 253 11.62 16.90 1.06
CA HIS A 253 10.83 17.07 -0.15
C HIS A 253 9.77 15.97 -0.21
N LYS A 254 8.53 16.32 -0.55
CA LYS A 254 7.38 15.40 -0.49
C LYS A 254 6.39 15.65 -1.63
N VAL A 255 5.84 14.57 -2.19
CA VAL A 255 4.78 14.60 -3.20
C VAL A 255 3.73 13.54 -2.85
N LEU A 256 2.46 13.95 -2.74
CA LEU A 256 1.32 13.05 -2.55
C LEU A 256 0.61 12.83 -3.88
N LEU A 257 0.53 11.58 -4.34
CA LEU A 257 0.00 11.21 -5.64
C LEU A 257 -1.35 10.49 -5.50
N PRO A 258 -2.37 10.79 -6.32
CA PRO A 258 -3.66 10.11 -6.32
C PRO A 258 -3.59 8.77 -7.09
N ILE A 259 -2.59 7.96 -6.79
CA ILE A 259 -2.50 6.58 -7.28
C ILE A 259 -3.25 5.72 -6.27
N ARG A 260 -4.33 5.08 -6.72
CA ARG A 260 -5.27 4.34 -5.87
C ARG A 260 -5.75 5.19 -4.69
N ASP A 261 -5.52 4.75 -3.46
CA ASP A 261 -5.90 5.45 -2.24
C ASP A 261 -4.79 6.38 -1.70
N GLY A 262 -3.73 6.58 -2.48
CA GLY A 262 -2.79 7.68 -2.35
C GLY A 262 -1.43 7.24 -1.86
N ILE A 263 -0.41 7.53 -2.67
CA ILE A 263 0.98 7.21 -2.37
C ILE A 263 1.74 8.50 -2.13
N MET A 264 2.38 8.63 -0.98
CA MET A 264 3.30 9.74 -0.70
C MET A 264 4.74 9.30 -0.96
N ILE A 265 5.47 10.10 -1.73
CA ILE A 265 6.92 10.00 -1.89
C ILE A 265 7.57 11.05 -0.99
N ILE A 266 8.54 10.65 -0.19
CA ILE A 266 9.30 11.54 0.68
C ILE A 266 10.80 11.30 0.48
N ARG A 267 11.58 12.37 0.35
CA ARG A 267 13.04 12.36 0.27
C ARG A 267 13.60 13.47 1.15
N ARG A 268 14.87 13.38 1.56
CA ARG A 268 15.53 14.53 2.21
C ARG A 268 15.54 15.69 1.23
N LYS A 269 15.35 16.91 1.74
CA LYS A 269 15.34 18.10 0.89
C LYS A 269 16.66 18.27 0.12
N GLU A 270 17.79 18.02 0.80
CA GLU A 270 19.14 18.05 0.22
C GLU A 270 19.42 16.99 -0.86
N ASP A 271 18.59 15.94 -0.96
CA ASP A 271 18.72 14.91 -2.00
C ASP A 271 17.96 15.29 -3.29
N VAL A 272 17.21 16.40 -3.27
CA VAL A 272 16.35 16.88 -4.36
C VAL A 272 16.75 18.27 -4.84
N ASP A 273 16.97 19.21 -3.91
CA ASP A 273 17.39 20.59 -4.18
C ASP A 273 18.90 20.68 -4.44
#